data_AF-A0A3M0X1H8-F1
#
_entry.id   AF-A0A3M0X1H8-F1
#
_cell.length_a   1.000
_cell.length_b   1.000
_cell.length_c   1.000
_cell.angle_alpha   90.00
_cell.angle_beta   90.00
_cell.angle_gamma   90.00
#
_symmetry.space_group_name_H-M   'P 1'
#
loop_
_entity.id
_entity.type
_entity.pdbx_description
1 polymer ?
#
loop_
_entity_poly.entity_id
_entity_poly.type
_entity_poly.pdbx_seq_one_letter_code
_entity_poly.pdbx_strand_id
1 'polypeptide(L)'
;IGEDTAKRVPKNERTYFIPDILTNELMWSALMTLFLVAGSLWFWDAPLEHHADPVVTPLHVVAPWYLSWSQGWLKLADKTLVVGFIPLLLVAFIVMPYFEVGKSRRYADRRVGLSVAFLFMAFMLLSNWMGSPEFRVESSPEQEVNTKLLPEEGVSAMLGVPFDEWQPGKTYFPGQVIEGSPELTHALDVYAEQMYLHSCTLNPGTKIGSYTLDTCKVETLSNGEKRYSNFFAGSVMPDPYTELRVEEVQDGLLSLTLIHEVPNPDNPDELMIQSKWTSYRHADSNYEEECRFFNKNC
;
A
#
# COMPACT_ATOMS: atom_id res chain seq x y z
N ILE A 1 12.78 -39.33 27.06
CA ILE A 1 13.07 -38.14 27.89
C ILE A 1 14.48 -37.71 27.52
N GLY A 2 14.64 -36.56 26.85
CA GLY A 2 15.94 -36.10 26.35
C GLY A 2 16.95 -35.95 27.51
N GLU A 3 18.19 -36.38 27.29
CA GLU A 3 19.26 -36.17 28.26
C GLU A 3 19.42 -34.65 28.47
N ASP A 4 19.17 -34.19 29.69
CA ASP A 4 19.31 -32.78 30.08
C ASP A 4 20.79 -32.42 30.16
N THR A 5 21.40 -32.19 28.99
CA THR A 5 22.80 -31.76 28.86
C THR A 5 23.05 -30.35 29.40
N ALA A 6 22.00 -29.60 29.77
CA ALA A 6 22.13 -28.31 30.44
C ALA A 6 22.36 -28.44 31.96
N LYS A 7 22.13 -29.62 32.57
CA LYS A 7 22.07 -29.76 34.04
C LYS A 7 23.42 -29.81 34.76
N ARG A 8 24.54 -29.40 34.15
CA ARG A 8 25.77 -28.95 34.85
C ARG A 8 26.76 -28.45 33.80
N VAL A 9 26.51 -27.25 33.27
CA VAL A 9 27.62 -26.46 32.72
C VAL A 9 28.67 -26.37 33.84
N PRO A 10 29.92 -26.82 33.60
CA PRO A 10 30.99 -26.76 34.58
C PRO A 10 31.05 -25.36 35.18
N LYS A 11 31.30 -25.24 36.50
CA LYS A 11 31.38 -23.91 37.15
C LYS A 11 32.37 -22.98 36.44
N ASN A 12 33.38 -23.55 35.80
CA ASN A 12 34.45 -22.87 35.09
C ASN A 12 34.02 -22.25 33.74
N GLU A 13 32.86 -22.65 33.19
CA GLU A 13 32.30 -22.11 31.95
C GLU A 13 31.18 -21.09 32.23
N ARG A 14 30.81 -20.87 33.50
CA ARG A 14 29.77 -19.91 33.88
C ARG A 14 30.38 -18.53 34.02
N THR A 15 29.78 -17.55 33.34
CA THR A 15 30.09 -16.13 33.54
C THR A 15 29.18 -15.54 34.61
N TYR A 16 29.65 -14.53 35.32
CA TYR A 16 28.81 -13.80 36.26
C TYR A 16 27.89 -12.84 35.50
N PHE A 17 26.67 -12.65 36.01
CA PHE A 17 25.74 -11.69 35.40
C PHE A 17 26.33 -10.26 35.44
N ILE A 18 26.90 -9.87 36.57
CA ILE A 18 27.64 -8.61 36.73
C ILE A 18 29.14 -8.94 36.77
N PRO A 19 29.99 -8.25 35.98
CA PRO A 19 29.65 -7.19 35.01
C PRO A 19 29.34 -7.72 33.60
N ASP A 20 29.65 -8.98 33.29
CA ASP A 20 29.78 -9.45 31.90
C ASP A 20 28.46 -9.42 31.10
N ILE A 21 27.41 -10.08 31.59
CA ILE A 21 26.13 -10.16 30.89
C ILE A 21 25.43 -8.79 30.89
N LEU A 22 25.43 -8.11 32.04
CA LEU A 22 24.80 -6.79 32.19
C LEU A 22 25.40 -5.76 31.23
N THR A 23 26.73 -5.74 31.07
CA THR A 23 27.39 -4.79 30.15
C THR A 23 27.02 -5.09 28.70
N ASN A 24 26.95 -6.37 28.32
CA ASN A 24 26.52 -6.78 26.99
C ASN A 24 25.05 -6.40 26.72
N GLU A 25 24.15 -6.66 27.66
CA GLU A 25 22.73 -6.29 27.54
C GLU A 25 22.54 -4.78 27.46
N LEU A 26 23.30 -4.01 28.25
CA LEU A 26 23.29 -2.54 28.21
C LEU A 26 23.79 -2.01 26.87
N MET A 27 24.87 -2.59 26.33
CA MET A 27 25.38 -2.24 25.01
C MET A 27 24.34 -2.52 23.91
N TRP A 28 23.72 -3.72 23.89
CA TRP A 28 22.70 -4.05 22.89
C TRP A 28 21.46 -3.19 23.01
N SER A 29 21.03 -2.87 24.24
CA SER A 29 19.91 -1.96 24.47
C SER A 29 20.23 -0.56 23.95
N ALA A 30 21.42 -0.03 24.25
CA ALA A 30 21.86 1.27 23.75
C ALA A 30 21.96 1.30 22.22
N LEU A 31 22.51 0.25 21.60
CA LEU A 31 22.56 0.13 20.14
C LEU A 31 21.16 0.04 19.51
N MET A 32 20.25 -0.74 20.09
CA MET A 32 18.87 -0.85 19.59
C MET A 32 18.15 0.49 19.70
N THR A 33 18.26 1.18 20.83
CA THR A 33 17.68 2.53 20.99
C THR A 33 18.31 3.51 20.00
N LEU A 34 19.62 3.47 19.80
CA LEU A 34 20.30 4.31 18.81
C LEU A 34 19.75 4.04 17.40
N PHE A 35 19.61 2.78 16.99
CA PHE A 35 19.08 2.42 15.67
C PHE A 35 17.60 2.76 15.52
N LEU A 36 16.79 2.62 16.56
CA LEU A 36 15.39 3.02 16.53
C LEU A 36 15.25 4.53 16.39
N VAL A 37 15.98 5.32 17.18
CA VAL A 37 15.97 6.79 17.11
C VAL A 37 16.50 7.26 15.76
N ALA A 38 17.62 6.70 15.30
CA ALA A 38 18.18 6.97 13.99
C ALA A 38 17.20 6.60 12.87
N GLY A 39 16.58 5.42 12.98
CA GLY A 39 15.52 4.94 12.10
C GLY A 39 14.38 5.96 11.98
N SER A 40 13.83 6.38 13.12
CA SER A 40 12.72 7.34 13.18
C SER A 40 13.07 8.76 12.76
N LEU A 41 14.34 9.17 12.84
CA LEU A 41 14.74 10.54 12.46
C LEU A 41 15.10 10.67 10.98
N TRP A 42 15.52 9.59 10.33
CA TRP A 42 16.07 9.64 8.98
C TRP A 42 15.41 8.73 7.95
N PHE A 43 14.70 7.69 8.37
CA PHE A 43 14.18 6.66 7.47
C PHE A 43 12.68 6.44 7.57
N TRP A 44 12.05 6.83 8.68
CA TRP A 44 10.64 6.53 8.91
C TRP A 44 9.90 7.71 9.50
N ASP A 45 9.01 8.25 8.69
CA ASP A 45 8.13 9.37 9.03
C ASP A 45 6.69 8.85 9.11
N ALA A 46 6.01 9.15 10.22
CA ALA A 46 4.62 8.76 10.45
C ALA A 46 3.81 10.03 10.72
N PRO A 47 3.25 10.67 9.69
CA PRO A 47 2.43 11.86 9.86
C PRO A 47 1.16 11.48 10.62
N LEU A 48 0.61 12.46 11.33
CA LEU A 48 -0.72 12.29 11.93
C LEU A 48 -1.75 12.42 10.81
N GLU A 49 -2.46 11.34 10.52
CA GLU A 49 -3.61 11.34 9.63
C GLU A 49 -4.78 12.14 10.27
N HIS A 50 -5.74 12.55 9.44
CA HIS A 50 -6.99 13.17 9.88
C HIS A 50 -7.74 12.30 10.90
N HIS A 51 -8.58 12.96 11.70
CA HIS A 51 -9.46 12.26 12.61
C HIS A 51 -10.40 11.33 11.85
N ALA A 52 -10.49 10.08 12.33
CA ALA A 52 -11.35 9.07 11.74
C ALA A 52 -12.80 9.55 11.60
N ASP A 53 -13.35 9.43 10.39
CA ASP A 53 -14.76 9.69 10.09
C ASP A 53 -15.52 8.36 9.98
N PRO A 54 -16.51 8.08 10.84
CA PRO A 54 -17.28 6.84 10.76
C PRO A 54 -18.22 6.76 9.54
N VAL A 55 -18.41 7.85 8.79
CA VAL A 55 -19.29 7.92 7.61
C VAL A 55 -18.52 7.61 6.32
N VAL A 56 -17.18 7.68 6.35
CA VAL A 56 -16.31 7.47 5.19
C VAL A 56 -15.41 6.27 5.45
N THR A 57 -15.40 5.31 4.53
CA THR A 57 -14.51 4.15 4.59
C THR A 57 -13.47 4.25 3.48
N PRO A 58 -12.17 4.30 3.82
CA PRO A 58 -11.11 4.33 2.82
C PRO A 58 -11.19 3.12 1.88
N LEU A 59 -10.81 3.32 0.61
CA LEU A 59 -10.83 2.27 -0.40
C LEU A 59 -9.96 1.06 0.02
N HIS A 60 -8.76 1.33 0.53
CA HIS A 60 -7.78 0.32 0.95
C HIS A 60 -7.53 0.39 2.46
N VAL A 61 -8.36 -0.31 3.24
CA VAL A 61 -8.08 -0.48 4.67
C VAL A 61 -7.00 -1.54 4.86
N VAL A 62 -5.84 -1.13 5.37
CA VAL A 62 -4.69 -2.02 5.64
C VAL A 62 -4.49 -2.21 7.13
N ALA A 63 -4.34 -3.46 7.55
CA ALA A 63 -3.94 -3.76 8.92
C ALA A 63 -2.45 -3.40 9.13
N PRO A 64 -2.04 -3.10 10.38
CA PRO A 64 -0.62 -2.96 10.71
C PRO A 64 0.18 -4.16 10.23
N TRP A 65 1.40 -3.95 9.76
CA TRP A 65 2.22 -4.96 9.08
C TRP A 65 2.43 -6.26 9.88
N TYR A 66 2.38 -6.22 11.21
CA TYR A 66 2.52 -7.40 12.07
C TYR A 66 1.23 -8.24 12.19
N LEU A 67 0.10 -7.70 11.71
CA LEU A 67 -1.19 -8.38 11.60
C LEU A 67 -1.64 -8.58 10.14
N SER A 68 -0.92 -8.06 9.15
CA SER A 68 -1.34 -8.14 7.73
C SER A 68 -1.46 -9.59 7.27
N TRP A 69 -0.65 -10.51 7.79
CA TRP A 69 -0.82 -11.95 7.52
C TRP A 69 -2.23 -12.46 7.83
N SER A 70 -2.87 -11.98 8.90
CA SER A 70 -4.23 -12.41 9.25
C SER A 70 -5.27 -11.83 8.28
N GLN A 71 -5.07 -10.59 7.83
CA GLN A 71 -5.88 -9.96 6.79
C GLN A 71 -5.76 -10.73 5.46
N GLY A 72 -4.56 -11.16 5.08
CA GLY A 72 -4.34 -11.95 3.87
C GLY A 72 -5.12 -13.27 3.88
N TRP A 73 -5.24 -13.90 5.04
CA TRP A 73 -6.04 -15.11 5.21
C TRP A 73 -7.55 -14.86 5.15
N LEU A 74 -8.03 -13.72 5.66
CA LEU A 74 -9.43 -13.30 5.54
C LEU A 74 -9.86 -13.08 4.09
N LYS A 75 -8.92 -12.75 3.19
CA LYS A 75 -9.19 -12.66 1.75
C LYS A 75 -9.36 -14.03 1.08
N LEU A 76 -8.87 -15.10 1.69
CA LEU A 76 -8.85 -16.44 1.08
C LEU A 76 -9.83 -17.43 1.69
N ALA A 77 -10.14 -17.28 2.97
CA ALA A 77 -10.92 -18.24 3.75
C ALA A 77 -12.06 -17.56 4.49
N ASP A 78 -13.04 -18.35 4.91
CA ASP A 78 -14.14 -17.86 5.72
C ASP A 78 -13.63 -17.26 7.05
N LYS A 79 -14.23 -16.15 7.46
CA LYS A 79 -13.86 -15.43 8.69
C LYS A 79 -13.84 -16.31 9.94
N THR A 80 -14.74 -17.28 10.05
CA THR A 80 -14.83 -18.18 11.21
C THR A 80 -13.61 -19.08 11.32
N LEU A 81 -13.06 -19.53 10.18
CA LEU A 81 -11.84 -20.35 10.14
C LEU A 81 -10.62 -19.53 10.52
N VAL A 82 -10.48 -18.33 9.98
CA VAL A 82 -9.30 -17.47 10.23
C VAL A 82 -9.27 -16.98 11.68
N VAL A 83 -10.40 -16.51 12.21
CA VAL A 83 -10.49 -16.07 13.61
C VAL A 83 -10.28 -17.24 14.57
N GLY A 84 -10.76 -18.45 14.22
CA GLY A 84 -10.50 -19.67 15.00
C GLY A 84 -9.05 -20.15 14.92
N PHE A 85 -8.31 -19.81 13.86
CA PHE A 85 -6.92 -20.21 13.68
C PHE A 85 -5.96 -19.51 14.65
N ILE A 86 -6.19 -18.24 14.98
CA ILE A 86 -5.33 -17.47 15.91
C ILE A 86 -5.19 -18.17 17.29
N PRO A 87 -6.28 -18.50 18.01
CA PRO A 87 -6.17 -19.21 19.29
C PRO A 87 -5.63 -20.63 19.11
N LEU A 88 -5.92 -21.30 17.99
CA LEU A 88 -5.36 -22.62 17.70
C LEU A 88 -3.84 -22.58 17.53
N LEU A 89 -3.32 -21.57 16.84
CA LEU A 89 -1.88 -21.35 16.66
C LEU A 89 -1.18 -21.04 17.98
N LEU A 90 -1.84 -20.28 18.86
CA LEU A 90 -1.37 -20.06 20.24
C LEU A 90 -1.32 -21.39 21.03
N VAL A 91 -2.37 -22.22 20.97
CA VAL A 91 -2.37 -23.55 21.60
C VAL A 91 -1.28 -24.43 21.00
N ALA A 92 -1.08 -24.40 19.69
CA ALA A 92 -0.03 -25.15 19.01
C ALA A 92 1.37 -24.77 19.54
N PHE A 93 1.64 -23.48 19.76
CA PHE A 93 2.90 -23.05 20.38
C PHE A 93 3.03 -23.45 21.85
N ILE A 94 1.94 -23.44 22.62
CA ILE A 94 1.96 -23.93 24.01
C ILE A 94 2.25 -25.43 24.07
N VAL A 95 1.70 -26.22 23.14
CA VAL A 95 1.87 -27.67 23.10
C VAL A 95 3.16 -28.09 22.38
N MET A 96 3.81 -27.18 21.64
CA MET A 96 5.06 -27.43 20.91
C MET A 96 6.13 -28.20 21.72
N PRO A 97 6.39 -27.90 23.02
CA PRO A 97 7.40 -28.61 23.80
C PRO A 97 7.14 -30.12 23.95
N TYR A 98 5.89 -30.57 23.81
CA TYR A 98 5.51 -31.98 23.89
C TYR A 98 5.76 -32.74 22.58
N PHE A 99 5.71 -32.05 21.45
CA PHE A 99 6.02 -32.61 20.14
C PHE A 99 7.53 -32.56 19.84
N GLU A 100 8.26 -31.61 20.42
CA GLU A 100 9.70 -31.46 20.24
C GLU A 100 10.52 -32.40 21.14
N VAL A 101 10.43 -33.71 20.87
CA VAL A 101 11.10 -34.77 21.65
C VAL A 101 12.58 -35.00 21.28
N GLY A 102 13.23 -34.01 20.68
CA GLY A 102 14.63 -34.11 20.25
C GLY A 102 15.58 -34.47 21.40
N LYS A 103 16.55 -35.37 21.14
CA LYS A 103 17.54 -35.82 22.14
C LYS A 103 18.38 -34.67 22.71
N SER A 104 18.74 -33.70 21.86
CA SER A 104 19.54 -32.52 22.19
C SER A 104 18.68 -31.25 22.08
N ARG A 105 18.89 -30.30 23.00
CA ARG A 105 18.30 -28.95 22.97
C ARG A 105 19.17 -27.93 22.21
N ARG A 106 20.36 -28.32 21.78
CA ARG A 106 21.29 -27.44 21.07
C ARG A 106 20.80 -27.20 19.63
N TYR A 107 20.78 -25.94 19.19
CA TYR A 107 20.34 -25.58 17.82
C TYR A 107 21.10 -26.33 16.71
N ALA A 108 22.41 -26.51 16.87
CA ALA A 108 23.26 -27.20 15.88
C ALA A 108 22.82 -28.65 15.56
N ASP A 109 22.19 -29.33 16.52
CA ASP A 109 21.78 -30.73 16.38
C ASP A 109 20.33 -30.85 15.85
N ARG A 110 19.60 -29.74 15.75
CA ARG A 110 18.17 -29.67 15.45
C ARG A 110 17.87 -29.27 14.01
N ARG A 111 18.59 -29.85 13.05
CA ARG A 111 18.47 -29.50 11.62
C ARG A 111 17.03 -29.56 11.12
N VAL A 112 16.30 -30.64 11.42
CA VAL A 112 14.90 -30.81 10.99
C VAL A 112 13.98 -29.78 11.64
N GLY A 113 14.09 -29.56 12.95
CA GLY A 113 13.26 -28.58 13.66
C GLY A 113 13.51 -27.15 13.16
N LEU A 114 14.78 -26.80 12.91
CA LEU A 114 15.15 -25.52 12.31
C LEU A 114 14.62 -25.40 10.88
N SER A 115 14.71 -26.44 10.04
CA SER A 115 14.15 -26.42 8.70
C SER A 115 12.64 -26.18 8.71
N VAL A 116 11.90 -26.85 9.60
CA VAL A 116 10.46 -26.62 9.76
C VAL A 116 10.17 -25.19 10.24
N ALA A 117 10.95 -24.67 11.19
CA ALA A 117 10.82 -23.29 11.66
C ALA A 117 11.08 -22.26 10.54
N PHE A 118 12.11 -22.48 9.69
CA PHE A 118 12.37 -21.62 8.53
C PHE A 118 11.28 -21.70 7.47
N LEU A 119 10.74 -22.89 7.21
CA LEU A 119 9.58 -23.05 6.32
C LEU A 119 8.34 -22.33 6.89
N PHE A 120 8.11 -22.41 8.19
CA PHE A 120 7.04 -21.67 8.85
C PHE A 120 7.25 -20.15 8.75
N MET A 121 8.48 -19.64 8.97
CA MET A 121 8.78 -18.22 8.80
C MET A 121 8.57 -17.77 7.35
N ALA A 122 9.01 -18.55 6.36
CA ALA A 122 8.77 -18.26 4.95
C ALA A 122 7.27 -18.22 4.63
N PHE A 123 6.50 -19.17 5.17
CA PHE A 123 5.04 -19.20 5.06
C PHE A 123 4.38 -17.98 5.71
N MET A 124 4.85 -17.54 6.88
CA MET A 124 4.35 -16.33 7.53
C MET A 124 4.68 -15.07 6.72
N LEU A 125 5.89 -14.98 6.13
CA LEU A 125 6.27 -13.87 5.25
C LEU A 125 5.40 -13.80 3.99
N LEU A 126 5.15 -14.94 3.34
CA LEU A 126 4.23 -15.01 2.20
C LEU A 126 2.81 -14.63 2.60
N SER A 127 2.33 -15.12 3.74
CA SER A 127 1.03 -14.72 4.28
C SER A 127 0.97 -13.22 4.55
N ASN A 128 2.06 -12.62 5.03
CA ASN A 128 2.16 -11.18 5.27
C ASN A 128 2.06 -10.36 3.99
N TRP A 129 2.72 -10.82 2.92
CA TRP A 129 2.62 -10.22 1.58
C TRP A 129 1.20 -10.34 1.04
N MET A 130 0.53 -11.47 1.21
CA MET A 130 -0.88 -11.64 0.83
C MET A 130 -1.84 -10.72 1.61
N GLY A 131 -1.38 -10.18 2.74
CA GLY A 131 -2.07 -9.13 3.49
C GLY A 131 -2.02 -7.75 2.83
N SER A 132 -1.19 -7.54 1.82
CA SER A 132 -1.11 -6.26 1.11
C SER A 132 -2.45 -5.90 0.45
N PRO A 133 -2.77 -4.61 0.28
CA PRO A 133 -4.02 -4.19 -0.36
C PRO A 133 -4.13 -4.73 -1.79
N GLU A 134 -3.03 -4.73 -2.53
CA GLU A 134 -2.93 -5.18 -3.93
C GLU A 134 -3.28 -6.67 -4.14
N PHE A 135 -3.08 -7.52 -3.13
CA PHE A 135 -3.33 -8.94 -3.29
C PHE A 135 -4.83 -9.24 -3.34
N ARG A 136 -5.31 -9.64 -4.52
CA ARG A 136 -6.69 -10.13 -4.79
C ARG A 136 -7.83 -9.14 -4.45
N VAL A 137 -7.54 -7.86 -4.39
CA VAL A 137 -8.58 -6.83 -4.32
C VAL A 137 -8.76 -6.28 -5.73
N GLU A 138 -9.95 -6.50 -6.28
CA GLU A 138 -10.36 -5.90 -7.55
C GLU A 138 -11.27 -4.71 -7.23
N SER A 139 -10.70 -3.51 -7.28
CA SER A 139 -11.41 -2.23 -7.31
C SER A 139 -11.63 -1.82 -8.77
N SER A 140 -12.52 -0.86 -9.00
CA SER A 140 -12.68 -0.30 -10.33
C SER A 140 -11.48 0.58 -10.70
N PRO A 141 -11.01 0.55 -11.96
CA PRO A 141 -9.76 1.21 -12.36
C PRO A 141 -9.77 2.72 -12.11
N GLU A 142 -10.93 3.37 -12.25
CA GLU A 142 -11.10 4.78 -11.95
C GLU A 142 -10.97 5.09 -10.45
N GLN A 143 -11.42 4.19 -9.56
CA GLN A 143 -11.27 4.37 -8.12
C GLN A 143 -9.80 4.28 -7.67
N GLU A 144 -9.01 3.40 -8.30
CA GLU A 144 -7.56 3.34 -8.04
C GLU A 144 -6.87 4.63 -8.45
N VAL A 145 -7.14 5.12 -9.66
CA VAL A 145 -6.60 6.39 -10.15
C VAL A 145 -7.00 7.53 -9.22
N ASN A 146 -8.28 7.62 -8.85
CA ASN A 146 -8.77 8.66 -7.94
C ASN A 146 -8.10 8.60 -6.57
N THR A 147 -7.96 7.40 -5.98
CA THR A 147 -7.34 7.24 -4.67
C THR A 147 -5.85 7.55 -4.69
N LYS A 148 -5.15 7.28 -5.80
CA LYS A 148 -3.73 7.63 -5.93
C LYS A 148 -3.50 9.12 -6.15
N LEU A 149 -4.40 9.79 -6.85
CA LEU A 149 -4.25 11.20 -7.19
C LEU A 149 -4.82 12.14 -6.13
N LEU A 150 -6.01 11.83 -5.63
CA LEU A 150 -6.72 12.58 -4.60
C LEU A 150 -7.19 11.60 -3.51
N PRO A 151 -6.24 11.03 -2.75
CA PRO A 151 -6.59 10.14 -1.65
C PRO A 151 -7.48 10.87 -0.63
N GLU A 152 -8.37 10.11 0.01
CA GLU A 152 -9.04 10.58 1.23
C GLU A 152 -8.03 10.74 2.36
N GLU A 153 -7.01 9.88 2.38
CA GLU A 153 -5.99 9.81 3.42
C GLU A 153 -4.57 9.74 2.85
N GLY A 154 -3.69 10.62 3.35
CA GLY A 154 -2.26 10.64 3.01
C GLY A 154 -1.86 11.62 1.91
N VAL A 155 -0.58 11.57 1.55
CA VAL A 155 0.01 12.52 0.59
C VAL A 155 -0.19 12.10 -0.86
N SER A 156 -0.35 13.10 -1.74
CA SER A 156 -0.37 12.90 -3.19
C SER A 156 0.31 14.04 -3.91
N ALA A 157 0.82 13.77 -5.12
CA ALA A 157 1.45 14.80 -5.95
C ALA A 157 0.46 15.94 -6.29
N MET A 158 -0.84 15.64 -6.46
CA MET A 158 -1.86 16.65 -6.75
C MET A 158 -2.14 17.54 -5.55
N LEU A 159 -2.26 16.96 -4.35
CA LEU A 159 -2.47 17.75 -3.13
C LEU A 159 -1.23 18.58 -2.78
N GLY A 160 -0.02 18.12 -3.16
CA GLY A 160 1.24 18.83 -2.92
C GLY A 160 1.54 20.04 -3.81
N VAL A 161 0.84 20.24 -4.93
CA VAL A 161 0.99 21.43 -5.81
C VAL A 161 0.70 22.70 -5.00
N PRO A 162 1.47 23.79 -5.01
CA PRO A 162 1.15 24.99 -4.24
C PRO A 162 -0.26 25.55 -4.50
N PHE A 163 -0.96 26.01 -3.45
CA PHE A 163 -2.35 26.49 -3.57
C PHE A 163 -2.51 27.58 -4.64
N ASP A 164 -1.56 28.52 -4.72
CA ASP A 164 -1.57 29.64 -5.67
C ASP A 164 -1.41 29.22 -7.15
N GLU A 165 -0.89 28.00 -7.41
CA GLU A 165 -0.75 27.48 -8.78
C GLU A 165 -2.07 26.97 -9.34
N TRP A 166 -3.03 26.62 -8.47
CA TRP A 166 -4.35 26.20 -8.89
C TRP A 166 -5.17 27.40 -9.34
N GLN A 167 -5.64 27.37 -10.58
CA GLN A 167 -6.42 28.45 -11.16
C GLN A 167 -7.91 28.08 -11.13
N PRO A 168 -8.75 28.77 -10.33
CA PRO A 168 -10.16 28.48 -10.25
C PRO A 168 -10.86 28.58 -11.61
N GLY A 169 -11.80 27.67 -11.86
CA GLY A 169 -12.55 27.57 -13.10
C GLY A 169 -11.77 26.98 -14.28
N LYS A 170 -10.51 26.57 -14.08
CA LYS A 170 -9.74 25.86 -15.11
C LYS A 170 -9.93 24.36 -15.04
N THR A 171 -9.78 23.77 -16.21
CA THR A 171 -9.77 22.32 -16.42
C THR A 171 -8.39 21.93 -16.92
N TYR A 172 -7.85 20.86 -16.35
CA TYR A 172 -6.52 20.33 -16.66
C TYR A 172 -6.64 18.91 -17.18
N PHE A 173 -5.76 18.57 -18.12
CA PHE A 173 -5.70 17.23 -18.71
C PHE A 173 -4.44 16.48 -18.25
N PRO A 174 -4.47 15.14 -18.20
CA PRO A 174 -3.30 14.36 -17.81
C PRO A 174 -2.11 14.64 -18.75
N GLY A 175 -0.96 14.93 -18.15
CA GLY A 175 0.31 15.16 -18.84
C GLY A 175 0.40 16.51 -19.57
N GLN A 176 -0.51 17.44 -19.26
CA GLN A 176 -0.45 18.80 -19.77
C GLN A 176 0.71 19.56 -19.11
N VAL A 177 1.52 20.23 -19.93
CA VAL A 177 2.61 21.10 -19.45
C VAL A 177 2.09 22.51 -19.23
N ILE A 178 2.27 23.04 -18.02
CA ILE A 178 1.87 24.40 -17.67
C ILE A 178 3.14 25.25 -17.46
N GLU A 179 3.31 26.27 -18.31
CA GLU A 179 4.44 27.17 -18.22
C GLU A 179 4.42 27.98 -16.91
N GLY A 180 5.53 27.95 -16.18
CA GLY A 180 5.70 28.72 -14.93
C GLY A 180 5.28 28.00 -13.65
N SER A 181 4.71 26.80 -13.73
CA SER A 181 4.31 25.97 -12.58
C SER A 181 4.87 24.56 -12.71
N PRO A 182 6.12 24.31 -12.24
CA PRO A 182 6.77 23.02 -12.37
C PRO A 182 6.09 21.94 -11.51
N GLU A 183 5.60 22.28 -10.32
CA GLU A 183 4.93 21.33 -9.42
C GLU A 183 3.60 20.87 -10.01
N LEU A 184 2.78 21.80 -10.50
CA LEU A 184 1.56 21.46 -11.23
C LEU A 184 1.84 20.59 -12.46
N THR A 185 2.90 20.90 -13.22
CA THR A 185 3.29 20.09 -14.38
C THR A 185 3.69 18.67 -13.96
N HIS A 186 4.43 18.52 -12.86
CA HIS A 186 4.80 17.22 -12.33
C HIS A 186 3.56 16.44 -11.87
N ALA A 187 2.65 17.07 -11.14
CA ALA A 187 1.41 16.44 -10.70
C ALA A 187 0.53 15.97 -11.86
N LEU A 188 0.47 16.74 -12.95
CA LEU A 188 -0.23 16.34 -14.18
C LEU A 188 0.49 15.21 -14.93
N ASP A 189 1.83 15.12 -14.86
CA ASP A 189 2.57 13.97 -15.40
C ASP A 189 2.33 12.70 -14.57
N VAL A 190 2.27 12.81 -13.23
CA VAL A 190 1.84 11.70 -12.34
C VAL A 190 0.40 11.29 -12.66
N TYR A 191 -0.49 12.24 -12.95
CA TYR A 191 -1.83 11.93 -13.45
C TYR A 191 -1.77 11.11 -14.75
N ALA A 192 -0.94 11.51 -15.72
CA ALA A 192 -0.77 10.73 -16.96
C ALA A 192 -0.20 9.34 -16.70
N GLU A 193 0.74 9.18 -15.76
CA GLU A 193 1.30 7.89 -15.36
C GLU A 193 0.23 6.96 -14.76
N GLN A 194 -0.57 7.46 -13.81
CA GLN A 194 -1.65 6.66 -13.21
C GLN A 194 -2.70 6.27 -14.25
N MET A 195 -3.02 7.19 -15.17
CA MET A 195 -3.88 6.86 -16.31
C MET A 195 -3.26 5.79 -17.20
N TYR A 196 -1.96 5.85 -17.51
CA TYR A 196 -1.28 4.84 -18.30
C TYR A 196 -1.34 3.43 -17.66
N LEU A 197 -1.19 3.34 -16.34
CA LEU A 197 -1.25 2.05 -15.61
C LEU A 197 -2.67 1.45 -15.62
N HIS A 198 -3.70 2.28 -15.54
CA HIS A 198 -5.10 1.86 -15.36
C HIS A 198 -5.99 2.05 -16.59
N SER A 199 -5.42 2.38 -17.75
CA SER A 199 -6.12 2.48 -19.03
C SER A 199 -5.46 1.69 -20.14
N CYS A 200 -6.18 1.53 -21.23
CA CYS A 200 -5.70 0.96 -22.48
C CYS A 200 -6.39 1.66 -23.65
N THR A 201 -5.89 1.44 -24.86
CA THR A 201 -6.50 2.00 -26.08
C THR A 201 -6.95 0.91 -27.04
N LEU A 202 -8.06 1.13 -27.74
CA LEU A 202 -8.47 0.31 -28.88
C LEU A 202 -7.81 0.77 -30.18
N ASN A 203 -7.31 2.01 -30.20
CA ASN A 203 -6.65 2.64 -31.33
C ASN A 203 -5.13 2.70 -31.07
N PRO A 204 -4.32 1.86 -31.74
CA PRO A 204 -2.88 1.86 -31.53
C PRO A 204 -2.27 3.25 -31.77
N GLY A 205 -1.42 3.70 -30.84
CA GLY A 205 -0.72 4.98 -30.94
C GLY A 205 -1.38 6.16 -30.21
N THR A 206 -2.49 5.93 -29.50
CA THR A 206 -3.07 6.91 -28.57
C THR A 206 -2.07 7.24 -27.46
N LYS A 207 -1.95 8.53 -27.13
CA LYS A 207 -1.04 9.03 -26.09
C LYS A 207 -1.79 9.81 -25.05
N ILE A 208 -1.36 9.67 -23.80
CA ILE A 208 -1.77 10.50 -22.67
C ILE A 208 -0.50 11.15 -22.14
N GLY A 209 -0.36 12.46 -22.37
CA GLY A 209 0.89 13.18 -22.07
C GLY A 209 2.09 12.59 -22.83
N SER A 210 3.08 12.16 -22.06
CA SER A 210 4.31 11.51 -22.55
C SER A 210 4.16 10.01 -22.79
N TYR A 211 3.11 9.38 -22.26
CA TYR A 211 2.89 7.93 -22.27
C TYR A 211 2.09 7.47 -23.49
N THR A 212 2.50 6.36 -24.10
CA THR A 212 1.76 5.72 -25.22
C THR A 212 0.98 4.55 -24.66
N LEU A 213 -0.34 4.53 -24.83
CA LEU A 213 -1.19 3.50 -24.25
C LEU A 213 -0.99 2.15 -24.95
N ASP A 214 -1.01 1.09 -24.14
CA ASP A 214 -1.04 -0.28 -24.63
C ASP A 214 -2.41 -0.61 -25.23
N THR A 215 -2.39 -1.48 -26.24
CA THR A 215 -3.62 -2.01 -26.85
C THR A 215 -4.41 -2.84 -25.84
N CYS A 216 -5.71 -2.60 -25.70
CA CYS A 216 -6.58 -3.36 -24.81
C CYS A 216 -6.63 -4.85 -25.19
N LYS A 217 -6.43 -5.74 -24.22
CA LYS A 217 -6.82 -7.15 -24.34
C LYS A 217 -8.26 -7.30 -23.88
N VAL A 218 -9.10 -7.83 -24.76
CA VAL A 218 -10.55 -7.94 -24.54
C VAL A 218 -10.88 -9.38 -24.20
N GLU A 219 -11.45 -9.60 -23.03
CA GLU A 219 -11.98 -10.90 -22.60
C GLU A 219 -13.50 -10.82 -22.51
N THR A 220 -14.20 -11.80 -23.08
CA THR A 220 -15.67 -11.87 -22.97
C THR A 220 -16.02 -12.73 -21.76
N LEU A 221 -16.70 -12.13 -20.79
CA LEU A 221 -17.16 -12.80 -19.58
C LEU A 221 -18.37 -13.70 -19.89
N SER A 222 -18.65 -14.65 -18.98
CA SER A 222 -19.75 -15.61 -19.12
C SER A 222 -21.15 -14.98 -19.21
N ASN A 223 -21.30 -13.74 -18.76
CA ASN A 223 -22.52 -12.92 -18.86
C ASN A 223 -22.63 -12.14 -20.18
N GLY A 224 -21.62 -12.22 -21.07
CA GLY A 224 -21.56 -11.48 -22.34
C GLY A 224 -20.94 -10.09 -22.24
N GLU A 225 -20.56 -9.63 -21.05
CA GLU A 225 -19.84 -8.36 -20.86
C GLU A 225 -18.38 -8.49 -21.31
N LYS A 226 -17.80 -7.40 -21.80
CA LYS A 226 -16.39 -7.34 -22.18
C LYS A 226 -15.58 -6.76 -21.03
N ARG A 227 -14.56 -7.50 -20.60
CA ARG A 227 -13.53 -7.02 -19.69
C ARG A 227 -12.33 -6.56 -20.50
N TYR A 228 -11.82 -5.38 -20.17
CA TYR A 228 -10.62 -4.83 -20.78
C TYR A 228 -9.46 -4.96 -19.80
N SER A 229 -8.32 -5.42 -20.29
CA SER A 229 -7.09 -5.58 -19.50
C SER A 229 -5.90 -5.04 -20.29
N ASN A 230 -4.84 -4.64 -19.58
CA ASN A 230 -3.56 -4.25 -20.19
C ASN A 230 -2.43 -5.18 -19.69
N PHE A 231 -1.18 -4.75 -19.80
CA PHE A 231 -0.05 -5.51 -19.28
C PHE A 231 0.03 -5.51 -17.74
N PHE A 232 -0.50 -4.48 -17.08
CA PHE A 232 -0.35 -4.22 -15.65
C PHE A 232 -1.52 -4.76 -14.83
N ALA A 233 -2.76 -4.62 -15.32
CA ALA A 233 -3.98 -4.89 -14.58
C ALA A 233 -5.01 -5.68 -15.41
N GLY A 234 -5.76 -6.53 -14.72
CA GLY A 234 -6.82 -7.37 -15.30
C GLY A 234 -8.13 -6.61 -15.57
N SER A 235 -8.26 -5.37 -15.10
CA SER A 235 -9.42 -4.50 -15.31
C SER A 235 -8.93 -3.07 -15.50
N VAL A 236 -9.17 -2.48 -16.68
CA VAL A 236 -8.71 -1.13 -17.05
C VAL A 236 -9.76 -0.39 -17.87
N MET A 237 -9.61 0.93 -17.98
CA MET A 237 -10.49 1.79 -18.77
C MET A 237 -10.06 1.81 -20.26
N PRO A 238 -10.90 1.41 -21.23
CA PRO A 238 -10.62 1.56 -22.66
C PRO A 238 -10.88 3.00 -23.15
N ASP A 239 -9.87 3.66 -23.70
CA ASP A 239 -9.94 5.01 -24.28
C ASP A 239 -10.69 6.03 -23.39
N PRO A 240 -10.28 6.20 -22.10
CA PRO A 240 -10.97 7.08 -21.18
C PRO A 240 -10.77 8.56 -21.55
N TYR A 241 -11.85 9.33 -21.49
CA TYR A 241 -11.79 10.78 -21.39
C TYR A 241 -11.69 11.18 -19.92
N THR A 242 -10.64 11.91 -19.56
CA THR A 242 -10.40 12.29 -18.17
C THR A 242 -9.98 13.74 -18.06
N GLU A 243 -10.55 14.43 -17.08
CA GLU A 243 -10.24 15.82 -16.80
C GLU A 243 -10.22 16.09 -15.29
N LEU A 244 -9.38 17.04 -14.89
CA LEU A 244 -9.39 17.60 -13.54
C LEU A 244 -10.00 19.00 -13.62
N ARG A 245 -11.11 19.20 -12.92
CA ARG A 245 -11.74 20.51 -12.77
C ARG A 245 -11.43 21.10 -11.41
N VAL A 246 -11.01 22.36 -11.42
CA VAL A 246 -10.73 23.12 -10.20
C VAL A 246 -11.77 24.21 -10.07
N GLU A 247 -12.51 24.21 -8.96
CA GLU A 247 -13.52 25.22 -8.67
C GLU A 247 -13.30 25.78 -7.27
N GLU A 248 -13.36 27.10 -7.12
CA GLU A 248 -13.31 27.77 -5.83
C GLU A 248 -14.71 27.73 -5.20
N VAL A 249 -14.81 27.10 -4.03
CA VAL A 249 -16.09 26.92 -3.31
C VAL A 249 -16.32 28.11 -2.38
N GLN A 250 -15.26 28.57 -1.73
CA GLN A 250 -15.20 29.76 -0.88
C GLN A 250 -13.76 30.29 -0.88
N ASP A 251 -13.56 31.51 -0.40
CA ASP A 251 -12.22 32.11 -0.27
C ASP A 251 -11.29 31.18 0.51
N GLY A 252 -10.16 30.82 -0.10
CA GLY A 252 -9.19 29.88 0.47
C GLY A 252 -9.59 28.40 0.45
N LEU A 253 -10.68 28.01 -0.22
CA LEU A 253 -11.08 26.60 -0.39
C LEU A 253 -11.35 26.25 -1.86
N LEU A 254 -10.56 25.31 -2.36
CA LEU A 254 -10.72 24.73 -3.69
C LEU A 254 -11.38 23.36 -3.60
N SER A 255 -12.19 23.06 -4.60
CA SER A 255 -12.62 21.69 -4.91
C SER A 255 -11.86 21.21 -6.15
N LEU A 256 -11.21 20.07 -5.99
CA LEU A 256 -10.50 19.35 -7.04
C LEU A 256 -11.37 18.17 -7.45
N THR A 257 -11.93 18.23 -8.65
CA THR A 257 -12.82 17.20 -9.16
C THR A 257 -12.17 16.46 -10.31
N LEU A 258 -11.92 15.16 -10.14
CA LEU A 258 -11.58 14.24 -11.21
C LEU A 258 -12.85 13.71 -11.86
N ILE A 259 -12.91 13.80 -13.19
CA ILE A 259 -14.01 13.29 -13.99
C ILE A 259 -13.43 12.25 -14.95
N HIS A 260 -14.00 11.05 -14.92
CA HIS A 260 -13.65 9.95 -15.81
C HIS A 260 -14.88 9.50 -16.58
N GLU A 261 -14.80 9.57 -17.91
CA GLU A 261 -15.86 9.15 -18.82
C GLU A 261 -15.29 8.15 -19.81
N VAL A 262 -15.87 6.96 -19.84
CA VAL A 262 -15.42 5.86 -20.71
C VAL A 262 -16.56 5.52 -21.65
N PRO A 263 -16.46 5.83 -22.96
CA PRO A 263 -17.48 5.44 -23.92
C PRO A 263 -17.48 3.92 -24.08
N ASN A 264 -18.66 3.33 -24.24
CA ASN A 264 -18.78 1.91 -24.54
C ASN A 264 -18.27 1.67 -25.97
N PRO A 265 -17.25 0.81 -26.18
CA PRO A 265 -16.71 0.56 -27.51
C PRO A 265 -17.70 -0.04 -28.51
N ASP A 266 -18.73 -0.74 -28.03
CA ASP A 266 -19.78 -1.32 -28.87
C ASP A 266 -20.91 -0.32 -29.17
N ASN A 267 -21.10 0.68 -28.31
CA ASN A 267 -22.11 1.72 -28.45
C ASN A 267 -21.57 3.08 -27.93
N PRO A 268 -20.95 3.89 -28.80
CA PRO A 268 -20.28 5.13 -28.39
C PRO A 268 -21.19 6.17 -27.73
N ASP A 269 -22.51 6.07 -27.92
CA ASP A 269 -23.50 6.98 -27.31
C ASP A 269 -23.80 6.64 -25.84
N GLU A 270 -23.33 5.50 -25.35
CA GLU A 270 -23.51 5.04 -23.96
C GLU A 270 -22.17 5.02 -23.23
N LEU A 271 -22.13 5.60 -22.02
CA LEU A 271 -20.94 5.58 -21.18
C LEU A 271 -20.93 4.29 -20.35
N MET A 272 -19.82 3.54 -20.46
CA MET A 272 -19.57 2.36 -19.63
C MET A 272 -19.19 2.75 -18.20
N ILE A 273 -18.41 3.83 -18.05
CA ILE A 273 -18.01 4.38 -16.75
C ILE A 273 -18.24 5.89 -16.80
N GLN A 274 -18.94 6.40 -15.79
CA GLN A 274 -19.03 7.83 -15.51
C GLN A 274 -18.80 8.03 -14.02
N SER A 275 -17.63 8.56 -13.68
CA SER A 275 -17.22 8.75 -12.30
C SER A 275 -16.80 10.19 -12.06
N LYS A 276 -17.24 10.73 -10.93
CA LYS A 276 -16.89 12.06 -10.44
C LYS A 276 -16.36 11.90 -9.02
N TRP A 277 -15.10 12.26 -8.82
CA TRP A 277 -14.43 12.20 -7.52
C TRP A 277 -13.99 13.60 -7.13
N THR A 278 -14.51 14.11 -6.02
CA THR A 278 -14.22 15.47 -5.55
C THR A 278 -13.51 15.41 -4.22
N SER A 279 -12.34 16.04 -4.15
CA SER A 279 -11.63 16.32 -2.91
C SER A 279 -11.57 17.83 -2.67
N TYR A 280 -11.52 18.22 -1.40
CA TYR A 280 -11.47 19.62 -0.99
C TYR A 280 -10.11 19.96 -0.42
N ARG A 281 -9.64 21.16 -0.73
CA ARG A 281 -8.34 21.64 -0.30
C ARG A 281 -8.42 23.06 0.20
N HIS A 282 -7.92 23.28 1.42
CA HIS A 282 -7.79 24.59 2.02
C HIS A 282 -6.41 25.20 1.69
N ALA A 283 -6.30 26.52 1.67
CA ALA A 283 -5.01 27.21 1.53
C ALA A 283 -4.04 26.90 2.68
N ASP A 284 -4.59 26.66 3.88
CA ASP A 284 -3.83 26.40 5.12
C ASP A 284 -3.64 24.90 5.43
N SER A 285 -3.86 24.00 4.47
CA SER A 285 -3.77 22.56 4.72
C SER A 285 -2.34 22.00 4.73
N ASN A 286 -1.33 22.83 4.47
CA ASN A 286 0.11 22.49 4.49
C ASN A 286 0.51 21.23 3.69
N TYR A 287 -0.28 20.84 2.69
CA TYR A 287 0.01 19.66 1.87
C TYR A 287 1.34 19.78 1.12
N GLU A 288 1.80 21.00 0.83
CA GLU A 288 3.09 21.28 0.21
C GLU A 288 4.25 20.86 1.12
N GLU A 289 4.14 21.16 2.42
CA GLU A 289 5.16 20.79 3.41
C GLU A 289 5.18 19.28 3.60
N GLU A 290 4.00 18.66 3.69
CA GLU A 290 3.88 17.21 3.77
C GLU A 290 4.46 16.53 2.52
N CYS A 291 4.08 16.97 1.31
CA CYS A 291 4.57 16.36 0.08
C CYS A 291 6.09 16.46 -0.03
N ARG A 292 6.69 17.64 0.22
CA ARG A 292 8.16 17.81 0.22
C ARG A 292 8.87 16.95 1.26
N PHE A 293 8.22 16.70 2.40
CA PHE A 293 8.79 15.89 3.46
C PHE A 293 8.74 14.40 3.12
N PHE A 294 7.59 13.90 2.60
CA PHE A 294 7.36 12.49 2.30
C PHE A 294 7.92 12.04 0.95
N ASN A 295 7.80 12.90 -0.05
CA ASN A 295 8.23 12.64 -1.41
C ASN A 295 9.04 13.83 -1.90
N LYS A 296 10.38 13.73 -1.79
CA LYS A 296 11.35 14.80 -2.13
C LYS A 296 11.28 15.31 -3.58
N ASN A 297 10.39 14.75 -4.38
CA ASN A 297 10.13 15.10 -5.77
C ASN A 297 8.76 15.78 -5.98
N CYS A 298 8.03 16.09 -4.91
CA CYS A 298 7.24 17.32 -4.83
C CYS A 298 8.13 18.46 -4.24
#